data_AF-A6J072-F1
#
_entry.id   AF-A6J072-F1
#
_cell.length_a   1.000
_cell.length_b   1.000
_cell.length_c   1.000
_cell.angle_alpha   90.00
_cell.angle_beta   90.00
_cell.angle_gamma   90.00
#
_symmetry.space_group_name_H-M   'P 1'
#
loop_
_entity.id
_entity.type
_entity.pdbx_description
1 polymer ?
#
loop_
_entity_poly.entity_id
_entity_poly.type
_entity_poly.pdbx_seq_one_letter_code
_entity_poly.pdbx_strand_id
1 'polypeptide(L)'
;MERASGPLQAAFSNPVLESKAPGAPLDCKETDCGSPSPRGDGIGASQSAAELPACPEDAIPPATPHRNQLLALGVLPASASPAFTAPGQPRDSARWMLCVAGAKLKRELDATATVLANRQDESEQSRKRLIEQSREFKKNTPEDLRKQVAPLLKSFQGEIDALSKRSKEAEAAFLTVYKRLIDVPDPVPALDLGQQLEIKVQRLHDIETENQKLRETLEEYNKEFAEVKNQEVTIKALKEKIREYEQTLKSQAETIALEKEQKLQNDFAEKERKLQETQMSTTSKLEEAEHKLQTLQTALEKTRTELFDLKTKYDEETTAKADEIEMIMTDLERANQRAEVAQREAETLREQLSSANHSLQLASQIQKAPDVAIEVLTRSSLEVELAAKEREIAQLVEDVQRLQASLTKLRENSASQISQLEQQLNAKNSTLKQLEEKLKGQADYEDVKKELTTLKSMEFAPSEGAGTQDSTKPLEVLLLEKNRSLQSENATLRISNSDLSGRALCGAADPSH
;
A
#
# COMPACT_ATOMS: atom_id res chain seq x y z
N MET A 1 -50.39 53.89 26.08
CA MET A 1 -50.14 52.90 25.01
C MET A 1 -49.29 53.60 23.96
N GLU A 2 -48.32 52.89 23.38
CA GLU A 2 -46.94 53.41 23.21
C GLU A 2 -46.22 53.63 24.58
N ARG A 3 -44.88 53.57 24.70
CA ARG A 3 -43.81 53.39 23.68
C ARG A 3 -42.59 52.61 24.23
N ALA A 4 -41.64 52.36 23.33
CA ALA A 4 -40.44 51.52 23.47
C ALA A 4 -39.40 51.92 24.55
N SER A 5 -38.50 50.98 24.88
CA SER A 5 -37.16 51.23 25.45
C SER A 5 -36.24 50.02 25.25
N GLY A 6 -34.92 50.24 25.27
CA GLY A 6 -33.88 49.21 25.32
C GLY A 6 -32.52 49.81 25.73
N PRO A 7 -31.53 49.01 26.17
CA PRO A 7 -30.16 49.47 26.48
C PRO A 7 -29.20 49.19 25.29
N LEU A 8 -28.42 50.15 24.80
CA LEU A 8 -27.31 50.92 25.40
C LEU A 8 -25.99 50.13 25.56
N GLN A 9 -24.99 50.58 24.79
CA GLN A 9 -23.59 50.23 24.96
C GLN A 9 -22.96 51.05 26.10
N ALA A 10 -21.92 50.50 26.73
CA ALA A 10 -20.91 51.28 27.44
C ALA A 10 -19.53 50.76 27.04
N ALA A 11 -18.60 51.65 26.69
CA ALA A 11 -17.24 51.31 26.30
C ALA A 11 -16.25 52.00 27.22
N PHE A 12 -15.15 51.30 27.56
CA PHE A 12 -14.00 51.89 28.25
C PHE A 12 -12.70 51.41 27.61
N SER A 13 -11.99 52.36 27.00
CA SER A 13 -10.53 52.31 26.81
C SER A 13 -9.85 52.54 28.19
N ASN A 14 -8.54 52.44 28.44
CA ASN A 14 -7.32 52.73 27.67
C ASN A 14 -6.09 52.30 28.55
N PRO A 15 -4.81 52.64 28.28
CA PRO A 15 -3.84 52.08 27.31
C PRO A 15 -2.52 51.62 28.02
N VAL A 16 -1.34 51.74 27.36
CA VAL A 16 0.04 51.88 27.97
C VAL A 16 0.69 50.59 28.54
N LEU A 17 1.99 50.25 28.34
CA LEU A 17 3.14 50.84 27.60
C LEU A 17 4.18 49.75 27.17
N GLU A 18 5.19 50.13 26.39
CA GLU A 18 6.39 49.32 26.07
C GLU A 18 7.52 49.42 27.11
N SER A 19 8.33 48.36 27.25
CA SER A 19 9.80 48.37 27.52
C SER A 19 10.32 46.92 27.42
N LYS A 20 11.31 46.54 26.59
CA LYS A 20 12.70 46.99 26.38
C LYS A 20 13.68 46.50 27.47
N ALA A 21 14.65 45.68 27.05
CA ALA A 21 15.52 44.88 27.94
C ALA A 21 17.01 45.28 27.88
N PRO A 22 17.82 44.87 28.89
CA PRO A 22 19.23 44.45 28.77
C PRO A 22 19.31 42.89 28.68
N GLY A 23 20.35 42.21 28.18
CA GLY A 23 21.78 42.54 28.03
C GLY A 23 22.58 42.01 29.26
N ALA A 24 23.61 41.17 29.16
CA ALA A 24 24.34 40.52 28.04
C ALA A 24 25.11 39.28 28.60
N PRO A 25 26.35 38.91 28.17
CA PRO A 25 26.82 38.30 26.91
C PRO A 25 27.53 36.91 27.09
N LEU A 26 28.29 36.46 26.06
CA LEU A 26 29.35 35.42 26.04
C LEU A 26 28.90 33.93 25.84
N ASP A 27 29.57 33.11 25.01
CA ASP A 27 30.54 33.40 23.93
C ASP A 27 30.59 32.29 22.83
N CYS A 28 31.33 32.56 21.75
CA CYS A 28 31.42 31.81 20.49
C CYS A 28 31.93 30.35 20.55
N LYS A 29 31.46 29.54 19.58
CA LYS A 29 32.32 29.19 18.43
C LYS A 29 31.56 28.83 17.15
N GLU A 30 32.11 29.26 16.01
CA GLU A 30 31.49 29.15 14.68
C GLU A 30 31.93 27.90 13.92
N THR A 31 31.20 27.57 12.84
CA THR A 31 31.82 27.36 11.52
C THR A 31 30.82 27.72 10.41
N ASP A 32 31.32 28.24 9.27
CA ASP A 32 30.53 28.78 8.15
C ASP A 32 29.56 27.76 7.50
N CYS A 33 28.33 28.13 7.09
CA CYS A 33 27.88 29.13 6.09
C CYS A 33 28.11 28.70 4.63
N GLY A 34 27.04 28.77 3.80
CA GLY A 34 27.09 28.33 2.39
C GLY A 34 25.77 28.42 1.60
N SER A 35 24.83 29.29 2.01
CA SER A 35 23.62 29.63 1.22
C SER A 35 23.96 30.76 0.22
N PRO A 36 23.26 30.94 -0.93
CA PRO A 36 21.85 31.37 -0.91
C PRO A 36 20.93 30.81 -2.02
N SER A 37 19.63 30.74 -1.73
CA SER A 37 18.56 30.80 -2.75
C SER A 37 18.28 32.25 -3.17
N PRO A 38 17.49 32.47 -4.23
CA PRO A 38 16.29 33.27 -3.98
C PRO A 38 14.99 32.69 -4.57
N ARG A 39 13.88 33.31 -4.16
CA ARG A 39 12.47 32.98 -4.42
C ARG A 39 11.99 33.44 -5.80
N GLY A 40 10.82 32.94 -6.21
CA GLY A 40 9.90 33.69 -7.10
C GLY A 40 8.89 32.82 -7.85
N ASP A 41 7.63 32.82 -7.37
CA ASP A 41 6.33 32.69 -8.08
C ASP A 41 6.12 31.57 -9.16
N GLY A 42 4.93 31.06 -9.45
CA GLY A 42 3.57 31.27 -8.93
C GLY A 42 2.51 30.96 -10.01
N ILE A 43 1.35 30.36 -9.65
CA ILE A 43 0.20 30.05 -10.56
C ILE A 43 0.53 28.91 -11.59
N GLY A 44 -0.40 28.08 -12.10
CA GLY A 44 -1.78 27.77 -11.67
C GLY A 44 -2.75 27.38 -12.81
N ALA A 45 -3.18 26.10 -12.84
CA ALA A 45 -4.37 25.52 -13.51
C ALA A 45 -4.45 25.37 -15.05
N SER A 46 -5.35 24.44 -15.47
CA SER A 46 -5.90 24.16 -16.83
C SER A 46 -4.91 23.65 -17.91
N GLN A 47 -5.09 22.54 -18.64
CA GLN A 47 -6.22 21.76 -19.21
C GLN A 47 -6.99 22.38 -20.40
N SER A 48 -7.05 21.60 -21.50
CA SER A 48 -7.88 21.76 -22.73
C SER A 48 -7.55 22.96 -23.64
N ALA A 49 -7.67 22.90 -24.98
CA ALA A 49 -8.20 21.83 -25.85
C ALA A 49 -7.61 21.88 -27.29
N ALA A 50 -7.79 20.78 -28.02
CA ALA A 50 -7.94 20.64 -29.49
C ALA A 50 -7.13 21.52 -30.48
N GLU A 51 -6.35 20.85 -31.35
CA GLU A 51 -6.60 20.91 -32.80
C GLU A 51 -6.06 19.65 -33.51
N LEU A 52 -6.68 19.27 -34.64
CA LEU A 52 -6.17 18.28 -35.61
C LEU A 52 -5.58 19.05 -36.80
N PRO A 53 -4.56 18.51 -37.50
CA PRO A 53 -4.91 17.93 -38.80
C PRO A 53 -4.09 16.70 -39.24
N ALA A 54 -4.72 15.90 -40.10
CA ALA A 54 -4.20 15.14 -41.26
C ALA A 54 -2.88 14.34 -41.20
N CYS A 55 -2.95 13.12 -41.75
CA CYS A 55 -1.81 12.31 -42.17
C CYS A 55 -1.04 12.94 -43.35
N PRO A 56 0.18 12.47 -43.61
CA PRO A 56 0.43 11.84 -44.91
C PRO A 56 1.02 10.42 -44.80
N GLU A 57 1.07 9.72 -45.94
CA GLU A 57 1.66 8.39 -46.13
C GLU A 57 3.19 8.45 -46.35
N ASP A 58 3.79 7.25 -46.46
CA ASP A 58 5.11 6.94 -47.07
C ASP A 58 6.40 7.64 -46.58
N ALA A 59 7.23 6.87 -45.86
CA ALA A 59 8.62 6.58 -46.30
C ALA A 59 9.28 5.45 -45.47
N ILE A 60 9.87 4.46 -46.16
CA ILE A 60 10.79 3.48 -45.54
C ILE A 60 12.25 3.92 -45.79
N PRO A 61 13.10 4.04 -44.76
CA PRO A 61 14.56 4.06 -44.91
C PRO A 61 15.20 2.71 -44.52
N PRO A 62 16.09 2.13 -45.34
CA PRO A 62 16.80 0.90 -45.00
C PRO A 62 18.08 1.16 -44.16
N ALA A 63 18.37 0.26 -43.21
CA ALA A 63 19.66 0.20 -42.51
C ALA A 63 20.53 -0.94 -43.05
N THR A 64 21.85 -0.71 -43.16
CA THR A 64 22.80 -1.62 -43.81
C THR A 64 23.44 -2.64 -42.85
N PRO A 65 23.91 -3.81 -43.37
CA PRO A 65 24.45 -4.88 -42.53
C PRO A 65 25.94 -4.71 -42.19
N HIS A 66 26.32 -5.05 -40.95
CA HIS A 66 27.71 -5.23 -40.56
C HIS A 66 28.12 -6.70 -40.54
N ARG A 67 29.34 -6.99 -41.01
CA ARG A 67 29.95 -8.34 -41.03
C ARG A 67 31.44 -8.26 -40.70
N ASN A 68 31.86 -8.99 -39.66
CA ASN A 68 33.13 -9.72 -39.47
C ASN A 68 33.20 -10.11 -37.97
N GLN A 69 33.26 -11.37 -37.55
CA GLN A 69 34.19 -12.50 -37.82
C GLN A 69 35.39 -12.56 -36.86
N LEU A 70 35.48 -13.70 -36.13
CA LEU A 70 36.65 -14.46 -35.65
C LEU A 70 36.35 -15.10 -34.26
N LEU A 71 37.02 -16.17 -33.82
CA LEU A 71 36.95 -17.58 -34.25
C LEU A 71 37.66 -18.46 -33.19
N ALA A 72 37.38 -19.78 -33.18
CA ALA A 72 37.96 -20.82 -32.30
C ALA A 72 37.58 -20.71 -30.80
N LEU A 73 37.28 -21.78 -30.04
CA LEU A 73 37.24 -23.25 -30.26
C LEU A 73 35.86 -23.81 -29.83
N GLY A 74 35.46 -25.06 -30.08
CA GLY A 74 36.06 -26.19 -30.81
C GLY A 74 35.42 -27.55 -30.43
N VAL A 75 35.93 -28.66 -31.00
CA VAL A 75 35.49 -30.06 -30.80
C VAL A 75 34.12 -30.43 -31.43
N LEU A 76 33.96 -31.70 -31.80
CA LEU A 76 32.97 -32.32 -32.70
C LEU A 76 32.48 -33.67 -32.08
N PRO A 77 31.50 -34.43 -32.63
CA PRO A 77 30.76 -34.25 -33.90
C PRO A 77 29.21 -34.44 -33.83
N ALA A 78 28.58 -34.32 -35.01
CA ALA A 78 27.40 -35.07 -35.48
C ALA A 78 25.98 -34.75 -34.93
N SER A 79 25.19 -34.06 -35.77
CA SER A 79 24.00 -34.69 -36.37
C SER A 79 23.79 -34.14 -37.79
N ALA A 80 23.34 -34.99 -38.72
CA ALA A 80 23.18 -34.61 -40.13
C ALA A 80 21.70 -34.34 -40.45
N SER A 81 21.31 -33.07 -40.46
CA SER A 81 20.06 -32.66 -41.10
C SER A 81 20.15 -32.87 -42.62
N PRO A 82 19.12 -33.42 -43.29
CA PRO A 82 19.10 -33.50 -44.74
C PRO A 82 19.10 -32.08 -45.33
N ALA A 83 19.96 -31.84 -46.31
CA ALA A 83 20.06 -30.53 -46.94
C ALA A 83 18.77 -30.17 -47.70
N PHE A 84 18.40 -28.88 -47.69
CA PHE A 84 17.45 -28.30 -48.63
C PHE A 84 17.90 -28.63 -50.06
N THR A 85 17.18 -29.52 -50.75
CA THR A 85 17.38 -29.75 -52.19
C THR A 85 16.89 -28.54 -52.96
N ALA A 86 17.82 -27.75 -53.49
CA ALA A 86 17.50 -26.60 -54.32
C ALA A 86 16.68 -27.02 -55.57
N PRO A 87 15.55 -26.37 -55.87
CA PRO A 87 14.69 -26.75 -56.99
C PRO A 87 15.28 -26.23 -58.31
N GLY A 88 16.27 -26.94 -58.89
CA GLY A 88 17.03 -26.37 -59.99
C GLY A 88 17.98 -27.25 -60.80
N GLN A 89 17.64 -28.52 -61.12
CA GLN A 89 18.17 -29.30 -62.27
C GLN A 89 17.59 -30.74 -62.28
N PRO A 90 17.56 -31.45 -63.42
CA PRO A 90 17.06 -31.02 -64.72
C PRO A 90 16.03 -32.04 -65.25
N ARG A 91 14.88 -32.21 -64.57
CA ARG A 91 13.84 -33.19 -64.98
C ARG A 91 13.38 -32.99 -66.45
N ASP A 92 13.38 -31.75 -66.92
CA ASP A 92 13.06 -31.42 -68.31
C ASP A 92 14.07 -31.96 -69.34
N SER A 93 15.31 -32.24 -68.96
CA SER A 93 16.32 -32.77 -69.90
C SER A 93 15.98 -34.19 -70.36
N ALA A 94 15.58 -35.06 -69.43
CA ALA A 94 15.11 -36.41 -69.78
C ALA A 94 13.81 -36.36 -70.59
N ARG A 95 12.89 -35.46 -70.22
CA ARG A 95 11.62 -35.20 -70.92
C ARG A 95 11.87 -34.73 -72.37
N TRP A 96 12.75 -33.75 -72.58
CA TRP A 96 13.17 -33.28 -73.91
C TRP A 96 13.85 -34.39 -74.72
N MET A 97 14.77 -35.15 -74.12
CA MET A 97 15.45 -36.24 -74.82
C MET A 97 14.48 -37.34 -75.27
N LEU A 98 13.50 -37.73 -74.44
CA LEU A 98 12.45 -38.67 -74.88
C LEU A 98 11.60 -38.10 -76.02
N CYS A 99 11.18 -36.83 -75.94
CA CYS A 99 10.35 -36.21 -76.97
C CYS A 99 11.11 -36.08 -78.31
N VAL A 100 12.37 -35.65 -78.29
CA VAL A 100 13.21 -35.52 -79.49
C VAL A 100 13.58 -36.89 -80.06
N ALA A 101 13.89 -37.88 -79.22
CA ALA A 101 14.14 -39.25 -79.66
C ALA A 101 12.88 -39.87 -80.29
N GLY A 102 11.71 -39.71 -79.67
CA GLY A 102 10.43 -40.16 -80.20
C GLY A 102 10.06 -39.48 -81.52
N ALA A 103 10.22 -38.15 -81.62
CA ALA A 103 9.97 -37.39 -82.85
C ALA A 103 11.01 -37.66 -83.96
N LYS A 104 12.21 -38.14 -83.62
CA LYS A 104 13.18 -38.67 -84.59
C LYS A 104 12.77 -40.07 -85.07
N LEU A 105 12.51 -40.99 -84.14
CA LEU A 105 12.10 -42.36 -84.42
C LEU A 105 10.82 -42.42 -85.26
N LYS A 106 9.82 -41.56 -84.96
CA LYS A 106 8.58 -41.46 -85.75
C LYS A 106 8.88 -41.11 -87.20
N ARG A 107 9.67 -40.06 -87.48
CA ARG A 107 10.07 -39.69 -88.86
C ARG A 107 10.85 -40.78 -89.59
N GLU A 108 11.71 -41.51 -88.88
CA GLU A 108 12.48 -42.64 -89.46
C GLU A 108 11.56 -43.83 -89.80
N LEU A 109 10.53 -44.08 -88.98
CA LEU A 109 9.48 -45.06 -89.24
C LEU A 109 8.53 -44.62 -90.37
N ASP A 110 8.10 -43.35 -90.39
CA ASP A 110 7.23 -42.77 -91.43
C ASP A 110 7.89 -42.89 -92.82
N ALA A 111 9.19 -42.56 -92.90
CA ALA A 111 10.00 -42.72 -94.11
C ALA A 111 10.14 -44.20 -94.51
N THR A 112 10.37 -45.09 -93.54
CA THR A 112 10.48 -46.54 -93.79
C THR A 112 9.15 -47.13 -94.30
N ALA A 113 8.02 -46.72 -93.72
CA ALA A 113 6.68 -47.13 -94.16
C ALA A 113 6.39 -46.66 -95.61
N THR A 114 6.81 -45.44 -95.95
CA THR A 114 6.68 -44.88 -97.32
C THR A 114 7.51 -45.68 -98.33
N VAL A 115 8.76 -46.02 -98.00
CA VAL A 115 9.61 -46.88 -98.84
C VAL A 115 9.06 -48.30 -98.95
N LEU A 116 8.43 -48.82 -97.89
CA LEU A 116 7.82 -50.15 -97.87
C LEU A 116 6.63 -50.25 -98.84
N ALA A 117 5.76 -49.25 -98.86
CA ALA A 117 4.62 -49.19 -99.79
C ALA A 117 5.09 -49.20 -101.26
N ASN A 118 6.08 -48.37 -101.61
CA ASN A 118 6.65 -48.35 -102.97
C ASN A 118 7.24 -49.71 -103.36
N ARG A 119 7.94 -50.39 -102.43
CA ARG A 119 8.49 -51.74 -102.65
C ARG A 119 7.41 -52.81 -102.81
N GLN A 120 6.25 -52.68 -102.17
CA GLN A 120 5.12 -53.59 -102.38
C GLN A 120 4.61 -53.49 -103.82
N ASP A 121 4.42 -52.27 -104.35
CA ASP A 121 3.99 -52.07 -105.73
C ASP A 121 5.03 -52.56 -106.75
N GLU A 122 6.32 -52.31 -106.52
CA GLU A 122 7.42 -52.82 -107.36
C GLU A 122 7.50 -54.36 -107.35
N SER A 123 7.33 -54.98 -106.17
CA SER A 123 7.31 -56.44 -105.99
C SER A 123 6.11 -57.08 -106.70
N GLU A 124 4.93 -56.48 -106.58
CA GLU A 124 3.73 -56.95 -107.28
C GLU A 124 3.85 -56.79 -108.81
N GLN A 125 4.38 -55.66 -109.29
CA GLN A 125 4.60 -55.43 -110.73
C GLN A 125 5.65 -56.40 -111.31
N SER A 126 6.77 -56.61 -110.61
CA SER A 126 7.82 -57.54 -111.07
C SER A 126 7.33 -58.99 -111.07
N ARG A 127 6.58 -59.43 -110.05
CA ARG A 127 5.92 -60.75 -110.05
C ARG A 127 4.91 -60.90 -111.19
N LYS A 128 4.12 -59.86 -111.51
CA LYS A 128 3.20 -59.85 -112.67
C LYS A 128 3.97 -60.01 -114.01
N ARG A 129 5.04 -59.23 -114.22
CA ARG A 129 5.91 -59.33 -115.42
C ARG A 129 6.58 -60.70 -115.55
N LEU A 130 7.05 -61.30 -114.46
CA LEU A 130 7.70 -62.62 -114.49
C LEU A 130 6.71 -63.75 -114.82
N ILE A 131 5.47 -63.67 -114.35
CA ILE A 131 4.39 -64.60 -114.72
C ILE A 131 4.08 -64.51 -116.23
N GLU A 132 4.08 -63.30 -116.79
CA GLU A 132 3.87 -63.06 -118.22
C GLU A 132 5.03 -63.61 -119.07
N GLN A 133 6.28 -63.31 -118.73
CA GLN A 133 7.47 -63.90 -119.36
C GLN A 133 7.46 -65.44 -119.27
N SER A 134 7.06 -66.00 -118.13
CA SER A 134 6.93 -67.45 -117.92
C SER A 134 5.80 -68.10 -118.73
N ARG A 135 4.79 -67.33 -119.17
CA ARG A 135 3.75 -67.79 -120.10
C ARG A 135 4.24 -67.74 -121.54
N GLU A 136 4.86 -66.63 -121.96
CA GLU A 136 5.36 -66.46 -123.33
C GLU A 136 6.50 -67.45 -123.63
N PHE A 137 7.39 -67.72 -122.67
CA PHE A 137 8.38 -68.80 -122.76
C PHE A 137 7.72 -70.17 -122.98
N LYS A 138 6.68 -70.52 -122.22
CA LYS A 138 5.96 -71.80 -122.37
C LYS A 138 5.28 -71.93 -123.73
N LYS A 139 4.74 -70.83 -124.26
CA LYS A 139 4.07 -70.75 -125.56
C LYS A 139 5.05 -70.95 -126.72
N ASN A 140 6.22 -70.30 -126.67
CA ASN A 140 7.15 -70.23 -127.81
C ASN A 140 8.26 -71.31 -127.80
N THR A 141 8.29 -72.20 -126.79
CA THR A 141 9.30 -73.26 -126.64
C THR A 141 8.79 -74.62 -127.15
N PRO A 142 9.59 -75.43 -127.87
CA PRO A 142 9.20 -76.78 -128.32
C PRO A 142 8.92 -77.74 -127.15
N GLU A 143 8.09 -78.76 -127.42
CA GLU A 143 7.42 -79.52 -126.36
C GLU A 143 8.37 -80.32 -125.46
N ASP A 144 9.44 -80.91 -125.99
CA ASP A 144 10.32 -81.76 -125.18
C ASP A 144 11.24 -80.94 -124.26
N LEU A 145 11.68 -79.76 -124.71
CA LEU A 145 12.34 -78.80 -123.83
C LEU A 145 11.37 -78.23 -122.79
N ARG A 146 10.09 -78.02 -123.16
CA ARG A 146 9.03 -77.65 -122.21
C ARG A 146 8.83 -78.72 -121.13
N LYS A 147 8.91 -80.03 -121.46
CA LYS A 147 8.86 -81.13 -120.48
C LYS A 147 10.03 -81.10 -119.51
N GLN A 148 11.26 -80.89 -120.01
CA GLN A 148 12.48 -80.82 -119.17
C GLN A 148 12.52 -79.59 -118.25
N VAL A 149 12.05 -78.44 -118.72
CA VAL A 149 12.12 -77.16 -117.98
C VAL A 149 10.90 -76.94 -117.06
N ALA A 150 9.79 -77.67 -117.25
CA ALA A 150 8.59 -77.52 -116.42
C ALA A 150 8.79 -77.79 -114.91
N PRO A 151 9.58 -78.79 -114.46
CA PRO A 151 9.89 -78.95 -113.04
C PRO A 151 10.66 -77.76 -112.46
N LEU A 152 11.65 -77.24 -113.20
CA LEU A 152 12.48 -76.10 -112.79
C LEU A 152 11.65 -74.80 -112.68
N LEU A 153 10.74 -74.56 -113.62
CA LEU A 153 9.80 -73.44 -113.53
C LEU A 153 8.80 -73.59 -112.36
N LYS A 154 8.45 -74.82 -111.97
CA LYS A 154 7.63 -75.06 -110.77
C LYS A 154 8.41 -74.79 -109.48
N SER A 155 9.68 -75.17 -109.39
CA SER A 155 10.50 -74.88 -108.19
C SER A 155 10.79 -73.39 -108.05
N PHE A 156 11.11 -72.67 -109.13
CA PHE A 156 11.25 -71.21 -109.08
C PHE A 156 9.95 -70.50 -108.71
N GLN A 157 8.80 -70.93 -109.25
CA GLN A 157 7.49 -70.40 -108.85
C GLN A 157 7.25 -70.61 -107.34
N GLY A 158 7.54 -71.81 -106.82
CA GLY A 158 7.37 -72.15 -105.41
C GLY A 158 8.22 -71.29 -104.48
N GLU A 159 9.51 -71.10 -104.79
CA GLU A 159 10.40 -70.24 -103.99
C GLU A 159 9.99 -68.77 -104.06
N ILE A 160 9.61 -68.27 -105.24
CA ILE A 160 9.14 -66.88 -105.41
C ILE A 160 7.84 -66.63 -104.66
N ASP A 161 6.92 -67.59 -104.62
CA ASP A 161 5.68 -67.47 -103.85
C ASP A 161 5.94 -67.60 -102.33
N ALA A 162 6.89 -68.44 -101.90
CA ALA A 162 7.31 -68.53 -100.50
C ALA A 162 8.03 -67.26 -100.02
N LEU A 163 8.90 -66.67 -100.85
CA LEU A 163 9.56 -65.40 -100.61
C LEU A 163 8.56 -64.24 -100.59
N SER A 164 7.62 -64.21 -101.54
CA SER A 164 6.53 -63.21 -101.59
C SER A 164 5.67 -63.27 -100.33
N LYS A 165 5.34 -64.48 -99.85
CA LYS A 165 4.60 -64.67 -98.60
C LYS A 165 5.39 -64.15 -97.40
N ARG A 166 6.66 -64.54 -97.26
CA ARG A 166 7.53 -64.10 -96.14
C ARG A 166 7.73 -62.58 -96.13
N SER A 167 7.84 -61.96 -97.30
CA SER A 167 7.91 -60.50 -97.45
C SER A 167 6.62 -59.84 -96.95
N LYS A 168 5.45 -60.27 -97.45
CA LYS A 168 4.14 -59.73 -97.02
C LYS A 168 3.85 -59.94 -95.53
N GLU A 169 4.30 -61.05 -94.94
CA GLU A 169 4.19 -61.29 -93.49
C GLU A 169 5.09 -60.35 -92.67
N ALA A 170 6.33 -60.11 -93.11
CA ALA A 170 7.24 -59.15 -92.46
C ALA A 170 6.77 -57.69 -92.63
N GLU A 171 6.25 -57.34 -93.81
CA GLU A 171 5.66 -56.03 -94.12
C GLU A 171 4.43 -55.75 -93.23
N ALA A 172 3.52 -56.72 -93.10
CA ALA A 172 2.34 -56.62 -92.25
C ALA A 172 2.71 -56.51 -90.76
N ALA A 173 3.73 -57.24 -90.30
CA ALA A 173 4.25 -57.12 -88.95
C ALA A 173 4.83 -55.72 -88.68
N PHE A 174 5.65 -55.18 -89.61
CA PHE A 174 6.16 -53.81 -89.51
C PHE A 174 5.02 -52.79 -89.45
N LEU A 175 4.06 -52.84 -90.38
CA LEU A 175 2.94 -51.91 -90.42
C LEU A 175 2.04 -51.98 -89.17
N THR A 176 1.92 -53.16 -88.56
CA THR A 176 1.20 -53.35 -87.29
C THR A 176 1.90 -52.64 -86.13
N VAL A 177 3.22 -52.78 -86.00
CA VAL A 177 4.01 -52.11 -84.96
C VAL A 177 4.07 -50.60 -85.22
N TYR A 178 4.32 -50.19 -86.47
CA TYR A 178 4.31 -48.80 -86.91
C TYR A 178 3.01 -48.09 -86.54
N LYS A 179 1.85 -48.67 -86.88
CA LYS A 179 0.55 -48.11 -86.51
C LYS A 179 0.42 -47.91 -85.00
N ARG A 180 0.77 -48.93 -84.21
CA ARG A 180 0.72 -48.86 -82.74
C ARG A 180 1.64 -47.78 -82.15
N LEU A 181 2.73 -47.41 -82.83
CA LEU A 181 3.65 -46.35 -82.40
C LEU A 181 3.20 -44.95 -82.84
N ILE A 182 2.62 -44.79 -84.03
CA ILE A 182 2.14 -43.47 -84.49
C ILE A 182 0.82 -43.04 -83.81
N ASP A 183 -0.01 -44.00 -83.40
CA ASP A 183 -1.28 -43.80 -82.70
C ASP A 183 -1.10 -43.38 -81.21
N VAL A 184 0.13 -43.40 -80.67
CA VAL A 184 0.41 -42.96 -79.29
C VAL A 184 0.30 -41.43 -79.19
N PRO A 185 -0.52 -40.88 -78.27
CA PRO A 185 -0.61 -39.44 -78.07
C PRO A 185 0.66 -38.89 -77.42
N ASP A 186 0.92 -37.59 -77.60
CA ASP A 186 2.03 -36.90 -76.93
C ASP A 186 1.87 -36.97 -75.40
N PRO A 187 2.86 -37.47 -74.63
CA PRO A 187 2.79 -37.50 -73.18
C PRO A 187 2.96 -36.12 -72.53
N VAL A 188 3.45 -35.09 -73.24
CA VAL A 188 3.74 -33.75 -72.69
C VAL A 188 2.55 -33.13 -71.95
N PRO A 189 1.33 -33.02 -72.53
CA PRO A 189 0.19 -32.40 -71.85
C PRO A 189 -0.27 -33.17 -70.59
N ALA A 190 -0.08 -34.50 -70.57
CA ALA A 190 -0.40 -35.32 -69.40
C ALA A 190 0.61 -35.11 -68.26
N LEU A 191 1.89 -34.97 -68.59
CA LEU A 191 2.94 -34.63 -67.63
C LEU A 191 2.77 -33.21 -67.06
N ASP A 192 2.41 -32.23 -67.90
CA ASP A 192 2.15 -30.86 -67.45
C ASP A 192 0.92 -30.78 -66.54
N LEU A 193 -0.15 -31.54 -66.83
CA LEU A 193 -1.29 -31.65 -65.93
C LEU A 193 -0.89 -32.30 -64.59
N GLY A 194 -0.06 -33.36 -64.62
CA GLY A 194 0.49 -33.99 -63.42
C GLY A 194 1.29 -33.01 -62.55
N GLN A 195 2.20 -32.25 -63.15
CA GLN A 195 2.99 -31.23 -62.47
C GLN A 195 2.12 -30.09 -61.91
N GLN A 196 1.08 -29.66 -62.62
CA GLN A 196 0.11 -28.68 -62.11
C GLN A 196 -0.72 -29.21 -60.93
N LEU A 197 -1.01 -30.52 -60.90
CA LEU A 197 -1.68 -31.15 -59.77
C LEU A 197 -0.73 -31.30 -58.57
N GLU A 198 0.52 -31.69 -58.78
CA GLU A 198 1.57 -31.74 -57.74
C GLU A 198 1.74 -30.38 -57.04
N ILE A 199 1.83 -29.28 -57.81
CA ILE A 199 1.89 -27.90 -57.28
C ILE A 199 0.62 -27.51 -56.52
N LYS A 200 -0.57 -27.98 -56.94
CA LYS A 200 -1.84 -27.72 -56.23
C LYS A 200 -1.92 -28.52 -54.92
N VAL A 201 -1.46 -29.77 -54.90
CA VAL A 201 -1.42 -30.61 -53.70
C VAL A 201 -0.46 -30.01 -52.66
N GLN A 202 0.71 -29.54 -53.06
CA GLN A 202 1.62 -28.84 -52.13
C GLN A 202 0.93 -27.62 -51.49
N ARG A 203 0.31 -26.74 -52.30
CA ARG A 203 -0.40 -25.55 -51.78
C ARG A 203 -1.58 -25.90 -50.87
N LEU A 204 -2.30 -26.99 -51.14
CA LEU A 204 -3.35 -27.48 -50.25
C LEU A 204 -2.77 -27.91 -48.91
N HIS A 205 -1.66 -28.66 -48.91
CA HIS A 205 -0.98 -29.05 -47.68
C HIS A 205 -0.44 -27.83 -46.90
N ASP A 206 0.15 -26.85 -47.58
CA ASP A 206 0.61 -25.60 -46.95
C ASP A 206 -0.55 -24.91 -46.21
N ILE A 207 -1.70 -24.74 -46.89
CA ILE A 207 -2.93 -24.14 -46.34
C ILE A 207 -3.54 -25.00 -45.22
N GLU A 208 -3.49 -26.32 -45.31
CA GLU A 208 -3.94 -27.23 -44.23
C GLU A 208 -3.11 -27.05 -42.96
N THR A 209 -1.78 -26.95 -43.08
CA THR A 209 -0.92 -26.70 -41.90
C THR A 209 -1.07 -25.30 -41.34
N GLU A 210 -1.36 -24.29 -42.16
CA GLU A 210 -1.69 -22.94 -41.69
C GLU A 210 -3.04 -22.95 -40.96
N ASN A 211 -4.07 -23.59 -41.52
CA ASN A 211 -5.39 -23.65 -40.91
C ASN A 211 -5.37 -24.45 -39.59
N GLN A 212 -4.52 -25.46 -39.46
CA GLN A 212 -4.30 -26.18 -38.20
C GLN A 212 -3.66 -25.29 -37.13
N LYS A 213 -2.57 -24.57 -37.45
CA LYS A 213 -1.93 -23.61 -36.52
C LYS A 213 -2.87 -22.47 -36.09
N LEU A 214 -3.73 -22.01 -37.01
CA LEU A 214 -4.75 -21.00 -36.71
C LEU A 214 -5.86 -21.54 -35.80
N ARG A 215 -6.12 -22.86 -35.78
CA ARG A 215 -7.03 -23.48 -34.79
C ARG A 215 -6.34 -23.65 -33.44
N GLU A 216 -5.10 -24.13 -33.43
CA GLU A 216 -4.29 -24.31 -32.22
C GLU A 216 -4.16 -22.98 -31.45
N THR A 217 -3.75 -21.91 -32.13
CA THR A 217 -3.67 -20.56 -31.52
C THR A 217 -5.03 -20.00 -31.07
N LEU A 218 -6.13 -20.32 -31.77
CA LEU A 218 -7.48 -19.97 -31.30
C LEU A 218 -7.90 -20.79 -30.07
N GLU A 219 -7.54 -22.07 -29.96
CA GLU A 219 -7.79 -22.89 -28.78
C GLU A 219 -6.97 -22.41 -27.57
N GLU A 220 -5.71 -22.01 -27.80
CA GLU A 220 -4.85 -21.35 -26.80
C GLU A 220 -5.47 -20.04 -26.29
N TYR A 221 -5.84 -19.11 -27.18
CA TYR A 221 -6.51 -17.86 -26.75
C TYR A 221 -7.86 -18.09 -26.04
N ASN A 222 -8.64 -19.11 -26.44
CA ASN A 222 -9.87 -19.47 -25.72
C ASN A 222 -9.58 -20.02 -24.31
N LYS A 223 -8.48 -20.77 -24.14
CA LYS A 223 -8.01 -21.26 -22.83
C LYS A 223 -7.52 -20.11 -21.95
N GLU A 224 -6.69 -19.22 -22.48
CA GLU A 224 -6.25 -18.01 -21.77
C GLU A 224 -7.44 -17.14 -21.33
N PHE A 225 -8.42 -16.94 -22.22
CA PHE A 225 -9.63 -16.18 -21.90
C PHE A 225 -10.45 -16.84 -20.78
N ALA A 226 -10.53 -18.18 -20.75
CA ALA A 226 -11.18 -18.92 -19.67
C ALA A 226 -10.41 -18.79 -18.33
N GLU A 227 -9.08 -18.79 -18.37
CA GLU A 227 -8.22 -18.59 -17.19
C GLU A 227 -8.34 -17.15 -16.64
N VAL A 228 -8.28 -16.13 -17.51
CA VAL A 228 -8.52 -14.72 -17.14
C VAL A 228 -9.91 -14.53 -16.54
N LYS A 229 -10.95 -15.17 -17.08
CA LYS A 229 -12.31 -15.13 -16.53
C LYS A 229 -12.42 -15.79 -15.15
N ASN A 230 -11.64 -16.84 -14.88
CA ASN A 230 -11.54 -17.47 -13.56
C ASN A 230 -10.79 -16.56 -12.56
N GLN A 231 -9.69 -15.92 -13.00
CA GLN A 231 -8.99 -14.90 -12.22
C GLN A 231 -9.92 -13.72 -11.88
N GLU A 232 -10.80 -13.29 -12.79
CA GLU A 232 -11.76 -12.22 -12.53
C GLU A 232 -12.75 -12.58 -11.40
N VAL A 233 -13.22 -13.82 -11.34
CA VAL A 233 -14.06 -14.33 -10.23
C VAL A 233 -13.27 -14.34 -8.91
N THR A 234 -12.02 -14.79 -8.93
CA THR A 234 -11.14 -14.79 -7.76
C THR A 234 -10.87 -13.37 -7.26
N ILE A 235 -10.61 -12.42 -8.16
CA ILE A 235 -10.42 -11.00 -7.85
C ILE A 235 -11.70 -10.38 -7.26
N LYS A 236 -12.89 -10.74 -7.75
CA LYS A 236 -14.16 -10.30 -7.17
C LYS A 236 -14.34 -10.82 -5.74
N ALA A 237 -14.08 -12.11 -5.50
CA ALA A 237 -14.15 -12.70 -4.16
C ALA A 237 -13.15 -12.09 -3.17
N LEU A 238 -11.92 -11.79 -3.61
CA LEU A 238 -10.91 -11.13 -2.78
C LEU A 238 -11.28 -9.65 -2.48
N LYS A 239 -11.80 -8.92 -3.47
CA LYS A 239 -12.28 -7.54 -3.27
C LYS A 239 -13.45 -7.47 -2.30
N GLU A 240 -14.36 -8.46 -2.32
CA GLU A 240 -15.47 -8.48 -1.37
C GLU A 240 -15.01 -8.80 0.05
N LYS A 241 -14.09 -9.76 0.24
CA LYS A 241 -13.44 -9.98 1.54
C LYS A 241 -12.74 -8.75 2.09
N ILE A 242 -12.09 -7.95 1.23
CA ILE A 242 -11.49 -6.68 1.65
C ILE A 242 -12.57 -5.72 2.18
N ARG A 243 -13.71 -5.58 1.47
CA ARG A 243 -14.85 -4.78 1.96
C ARG A 243 -15.43 -5.30 3.27
N GLU A 244 -15.57 -6.62 3.42
CA GLU A 244 -16.03 -7.26 4.67
C GLU A 244 -15.11 -6.90 5.84
N TYR A 245 -13.78 -6.97 5.65
CA TYR A 245 -12.81 -6.56 6.66
C TYR A 245 -12.82 -5.05 6.93
N GLU A 246 -12.88 -4.20 5.91
CA GLU A 246 -12.97 -2.73 6.03
C GLU A 246 -14.24 -2.31 6.79
N GLN A 247 -15.40 -2.88 6.44
CA GLN A 247 -16.66 -2.64 7.12
C GLN A 247 -16.64 -3.15 8.56
N THR A 248 -16.05 -4.32 8.81
CA THR A 248 -15.89 -4.88 10.16
C THR A 248 -15.02 -3.96 11.02
N LEU A 249 -13.84 -3.56 10.53
CA LEU A 249 -12.94 -2.64 11.22
C LEU A 249 -13.59 -1.28 11.48
N LYS A 250 -14.34 -0.74 10.50
CA LYS A 250 -15.10 0.52 10.67
C LYS A 250 -16.16 0.40 11.76
N SER A 251 -16.95 -0.68 11.77
CA SER A 251 -17.98 -0.92 12.80
C SER A 251 -17.38 -1.11 14.20
N GLN A 252 -16.21 -1.75 14.31
CA GLN A 252 -15.48 -1.87 15.57
C GLN A 252 -14.94 -0.52 16.05
N ALA A 253 -14.39 0.30 15.14
CA ALA A 253 -13.93 1.65 15.46
C ALA A 253 -15.08 2.57 15.92
N GLU A 254 -16.23 2.51 15.24
CA GLU A 254 -17.45 3.24 15.61
C GLU A 254 -17.98 2.78 16.98
N THR A 255 -18.00 1.47 17.25
CA THR A 255 -18.39 0.91 18.55
C THR A 255 -17.46 1.37 19.68
N ILE A 256 -16.13 1.29 19.46
CA ILE A 256 -15.12 1.71 20.45
C ILE A 256 -15.16 3.23 20.68
N ALA A 257 -15.48 4.02 19.65
CA ALA A 257 -15.68 5.46 19.79
C ALA A 257 -16.92 5.78 20.65
N LEU A 258 -18.07 5.17 20.33
CA LEU A 258 -19.32 5.38 21.04
C LEU A 258 -19.24 4.90 22.50
N GLU A 259 -18.57 3.77 22.77
CA GLU A 259 -18.26 3.33 24.13
C GLU A 259 -17.42 4.34 24.91
N LYS A 260 -16.43 4.98 24.27
CA LYS A 260 -15.58 6.00 24.92
C LYS A 260 -16.33 7.30 25.15
N GLU A 261 -17.15 7.72 24.20
CA GLU A 261 -18.04 8.88 24.33
C GLU A 261 -19.01 8.69 25.50
N GLN A 262 -19.68 7.52 25.58
CA GLN A 262 -20.58 7.20 26.68
C GLN A 262 -19.86 7.13 28.04
N LYS A 263 -18.63 6.58 28.10
CA LYS A 263 -17.81 6.57 29.32
C LYS A 263 -17.45 7.99 29.76
N LEU A 264 -17.01 8.85 28.83
CA LEU A 264 -16.73 10.26 29.12
C LEU A 264 -17.99 11.01 29.57
N GLN A 265 -19.14 10.77 28.92
CA GLN A 265 -20.43 11.38 29.29
C GLN A 265 -20.83 10.99 30.72
N ASN A 266 -20.67 9.72 31.11
CA ASN A 266 -20.89 9.25 32.47
C ASN A 266 -19.92 9.90 33.47
N ASP A 267 -18.62 9.97 33.14
CA ASP A 267 -17.60 10.63 33.97
C ASP A 267 -17.89 12.13 34.18
N PHE A 268 -18.40 12.82 33.15
CA PHE A 268 -18.81 14.23 33.25
C PHE A 268 -20.08 14.38 34.10
N ALA A 269 -21.11 13.55 33.88
CA ALA A 269 -22.33 13.58 34.69
C ALA A 269 -22.05 13.27 36.17
N GLU A 270 -21.13 12.34 36.48
CA GLU A 270 -20.77 12.04 37.86
C GLU A 270 -19.95 13.17 38.51
N LYS A 271 -19.09 13.85 37.75
CA LYS A 271 -18.38 15.07 38.21
C LYS A 271 -19.33 16.23 38.44
N GLU A 272 -20.29 16.44 37.54
CA GLU A 272 -21.33 17.48 37.68
C GLU A 272 -22.19 17.21 38.92
N ARG A 273 -22.63 15.96 39.12
CA ARG A 273 -23.36 15.53 40.33
C ARG A 273 -22.56 15.78 41.61
N LYS A 274 -21.26 15.44 41.64
CA LYS A 274 -20.36 15.71 42.77
C LYS A 274 -20.16 17.21 43.01
N LEU A 275 -20.01 18.00 41.95
CA LEU A 275 -19.91 19.45 42.03
C LEU A 275 -21.20 20.06 42.61
N GLN A 276 -22.36 19.59 42.16
CA GLN A 276 -23.67 20.01 42.67
C GLN A 276 -23.87 19.59 44.14
N GLU A 277 -23.51 18.37 44.53
CA GLU A 277 -23.56 17.89 45.93
C GLU A 277 -22.68 18.75 46.85
N THR A 278 -21.46 19.07 46.41
CA THR A 278 -20.55 19.95 47.15
C THR A 278 -21.02 21.39 47.20
N GLN A 279 -21.55 21.94 46.10
CA GLN A 279 -22.16 23.27 46.04
C GLN A 279 -23.32 23.39 47.02
N MET A 280 -24.28 22.45 46.98
CA MET A 280 -25.43 22.42 47.92
C MET A 280 -24.97 22.27 49.38
N SER A 281 -23.89 21.52 49.64
CA SER A 281 -23.31 21.46 50.99
C SER A 281 -22.66 22.77 51.42
N THR A 282 -22.04 23.53 50.51
CA THR A 282 -21.45 24.83 50.83
C THR A 282 -22.48 25.94 50.97
N THR A 283 -23.56 25.96 50.17
CA THR A 283 -24.65 26.94 50.34
C THR A 283 -25.39 26.70 51.64
N SER A 284 -25.75 25.45 51.98
CA SER A 284 -26.39 25.12 53.26
C SER A 284 -25.52 25.51 54.48
N LYS A 285 -24.18 25.32 54.40
CA LYS A 285 -23.25 25.77 55.45
C LYS A 285 -23.12 27.30 55.52
N LEU A 286 -23.24 27.99 54.39
CA LEU A 286 -23.25 29.45 54.32
C LEU A 286 -24.54 30.01 54.94
N GLU A 287 -25.70 29.49 54.53
CA GLU A 287 -27.04 29.81 55.10
C GLU A 287 -27.06 29.60 56.63
N GLU A 288 -26.50 28.48 57.11
CA GLU A 288 -26.31 28.23 58.54
C GLU A 288 -25.42 29.27 59.23
N ALA A 289 -24.34 29.72 58.58
CA ALA A 289 -23.41 30.70 59.13
C ALA A 289 -24.00 32.13 59.11
N GLU A 290 -24.72 32.49 58.06
CA GLU A 290 -25.46 33.74 57.92
C GLU A 290 -26.58 33.83 58.97
N HIS A 291 -27.35 32.76 59.18
CA HIS A 291 -28.36 32.70 60.26
C HIS A 291 -27.72 32.85 61.65
N LYS A 292 -26.55 32.23 61.89
CA LYS A 292 -25.80 32.39 63.15
C LYS A 292 -25.29 33.83 63.32
N LEU A 293 -24.77 34.46 62.26
CA LEU A 293 -24.37 35.86 62.26
C LEU A 293 -25.55 36.79 62.55
N GLN A 294 -26.69 36.60 61.88
CA GLN A 294 -27.90 37.40 62.10
C GLN A 294 -28.43 37.25 63.54
N THR A 295 -28.43 36.02 64.07
CA THR A 295 -28.80 35.75 65.48
C THR A 295 -27.87 36.49 66.45
N LEU A 296 -26.56 36.47 66.21
CA LEU A 296 -25.56 37.18 67.02
C LEU A 296 -25.68 38.71 66.88
N GLN A 297 -25.99 39.22 65.69
CA GLN A 297 -26.25 40.65 65.46
C GLN A 297 -27.47 41.12 66.27
N THR A 298 -28.61 40.42 66.20
CA THR A 298 -29.80 40.77 66.98
C THR A 298 -29.55 40.66 68.50
N ALA A 299 -28.76 39.67 68.96
CA ALA A 299 -28.37 39.58 70.37
C ALA A 299 -27.43 40.73 70.80
N LEU A 300 -26.54 41.18 69.92
CA LEU A 300 -25.63 42.31 70.15
C LEU A 300 -26.36 43.67 70.11
N GLU A 301 -27.39 43.82 69.28
CA GLU A 301 -28.29 44.98 69.29
C GLU A 301 -29.17 45.01 70.55
N LYS A 302 -29.68 43.85 70.99
CA LYS A 302 -30.43 43.70 72.24
C LYS A 302 -29.57 44.06 73.46
N THR A 303 -28.35 43.56 73.55
CA THR A 303 -27.45 43.92 74.66
C THR A 303 -26.98 45.37 74.60
N ARG A 304 -26.83 45.97 73.40
CA ARG A 304 -26.60 47.42 73.27
C ARG A 304 -27.77 48.26 73.77
N THR A 305 -29.01 47.87 73.48
CA THR A 305 -30.21 48.57 73.98
C THR A 305 -30.36 48.40 75.49
N GLU A 306 -30.14 47.20 76.03
CA GLU A 306 -30.13 46.94 77.48
C GLU A 306 -29.05 47.75 78.22
N LEU A 307 -27.86 47.89 77.64
CA LEU A 307 -26.79 48.74 78.18
C LEU A 307 -27.12 50.23 78.09
N PHE A 308 -27.82 50.67 77.04
CA PHE A 308 -28.29 52.06 76.91
C PHE A 308 -29.35 52.38 77.97
N ASP A 309 -30.39 51.54 78.10
CA ASP A 309 -31.43 51.67 79.12
C ASP A 309 -30.86 51.66 80.55
N LEU A 310 -29.86 50.81 80.80
CA LEU A 310 -29.17 50.76 82.10
C LEU A 310 -28.33 52.01 82.33
N LYS A 311 -27.68 52.55 81.30
CA LYS A 311 -26.91 53.81 81.38
C LYS A 311 -27.83 55.00 81.64
N THR A 312 -28.98 55.09 80.97
CA THR A 312 -29.99 56.12 81.26
C THR A 312 -30.48 56.04 82.70
N LYS A 313 -30.84 54.85 83.21
CA LYS A 313 -31.26 54.67 84.61
C LYS A 313 -30.17 54.98 85.63
N TYR A 314 -28.92 54.65 85.32
CA TYR A 314 -27.77 55.01 86.16
C TYR A 314 -27.58 56.53 86.19
N ASP A 315 -27.69 57.20 85.05
CA ASP A 315 -27.56 58.66 84.99
C ASP A 315 -28.72 59.34 85.74
N GLU A 316 -29.96 58.88 85.56
CA GLU A 316 -31.14 59.27 86.36
C GLU A 316 -30.91 59.08 87.87
N GLU A 317 -30.41 57.92 88.30
CA GLU A 317 -30.10 57.65 89.71
C GLU A 317 -28.97 58.55 90.23
N THR A 318 -27.91 58.80 89.45
CA THR A 318 -26.86 59.74 89.87
C THR A 318 -27.34 61.18 89.94
N THR A 319 -28.27 61.62 89.08
CA THR A 319 -28.90 62.94 89.23
C THR A 319 -29.79 62.99 90.47
N ALA A 320 -30.64 61.98 90.70
CA ALA A 320 -31.47 61.93 91.91
C ALA A 320 -30.63 61.84 93.20
N LYS A 321 -29.46 61.21 93.16
CA LYS A 321 -28.49 61.20 94.27
C LYS A 321 -27.77 62.53 94.46
N ALA A 322 -27.49 63.27 93.38
CA ALA A 322 -26.99 64.64 93.49
C ALA A 322 -28.04 65.57 94.11
N ASP A 323 -29.30 65.47 93.68
CA ASP A 323 -30.43 66.23 94.23
C ASP A 323 -30.67 65.88 95.72
N GLU A 324 -30.59 64.60 96.10
CA GLU A 324 -30.67 64.14 97.49
C GLU A 324 -29.50 64.70 98.33
N ILE A 325 -28.29 64.73 97.79
CA ILE A 325 -27.11 65.34 98.44
C ILE A 325 -27.28 66.86 98.56
N GLU A 326 -27.81 67.57 97.56
CA GLU A 326 -28.08 69.01 97.65
C GLU A 326 -29.17 69.31 98.70
N MET A 327 -30.22 68.48 98.77
CA MET A 327 -31.23 68.58 99.83
C MET A 327 -30.61 68.34 101.22
N ILE A 328 -29.76 67.32 101.37
CA ILE A 328 -29.05 67.06 102.64
C ILE A 328 -28.06 68.19 102.96
N MET A 329 -27.39 68.78 101.96
CA MET A 329 -26.47 69.90 102.15
C MET A 329 -27.22 71.17 102.56
N THR A 330 -28.36 71.49 101.96
CA THR A 330 -29.16 72.67 102.36
C THR A 330 -29.86 72.48 103.71
N ASP A 331 -30.22 71.24 104.09
CA ASP A 331 -30.66 70.92 105.45
C ASP A 331 -29.50 70.96 106.45
N LEU A 332 -28.29 70.54 106.07
CA LEU A 332 -27.06 70.66 106.87
C LEU A 332 -26.64 72.12 107.04
N GLU A 333 -26.74 72.96 106.01
CA GLU A 333 -26.51 74.41 106.12
C GLU A 333 -27.55 75.05 107.04
N ARG A 334 -28.83 74.68 106.93
CA ARG A 334 -29.89 75.16 107.83
C ARG A 334 -29.68 74.66 109.27
N ALA A 335 -29.18 73.44 109.45
CA ALA A 335 -28.80 72.89 110.74
C ALA A 335 -27.55 73.60 111.30
N ASN A 336 -26.56 73.92 110.47
CA ASN A 336 -25.37 74.69 110.84
C ASN A 336 -25.73 76.14 111.17
N GLN A 337 -26.63 76.78 110.44
CA GLN A 337 -27.15 78.13 110.78
C GLN A 337 -27.90 78.10 112.12
N ARG A 338 -28.74 77.09 112.38
CA ARG A 338 -29.36 76.88 113.70
C ARG A 338 -28.31 76.62 114.78
N ALA A 339 -27.29 75.82 114.50
CA ALA A 339 -26.22 75.52 115.43
C ALA A 339 -25.31 76.73 115.67
N GLU A 340 -25.13 77.61 114.69
CA GLU A 340 -24.36 78.86 114.78
C GLU A 340 -25.16 79.95 115.51
N VAL A 341 -26.48 80.00 115.34
CA VAL A 341 -27.38 80.82 116.20
C VAL A 341 -27.37 80.28 117.63
N ALA A 342 -27.57 78.98 117.83
CA ALA A 342 -27.49 78.34 119.14
C ALA A 342 -26.06 78.42 119.73
N GLN A 343 -25.03 78.52 118.90
CA GLN A 343 -23.65 78.77 119.34
C GLN A 343 -23.46 80.25 119.70
N ARG A 344 -24.03 81.23 118.99
CA ARG A 344 -24.06 82.64 119.42
C ARG A 344 -24.87 82.84 120.70
N GLU A 345 -25.95 82.10 120.89
CA GLU A 345 -26.69 82.04 122.15
C GLU A 345 -25.83 81.37 123.24
N ALA A 346 -25.18 80.24 122.94
CA ALA A 346 -24.26 79.57 123.86
C ALA A 346 -22.98 80.37 124.11
N GLU A 347 -22.57 81.28 123.22
CA GLU A 347 -21.41 82.17 123.29
C GLU A 347 -21.73 83.46 124.04
N THR A 348 -22.91 84.05 123.85
CA THR A 348 -23.39 85.13 124.74
C THR A 348 -23.70 84.60 126.14
N LEU A 349 -24.21 83.36 126.26
CA LEU A 349 -24.22 82.61 127.52
C LEU A 349 -22.80 82.25 128.00
N ARG A 350 -21.79 82.11 127.12
CA ARG A 350 -20.36 81.94 127.47
C ARG A 350 -19.64 83.25 127.76
N GLU A 351 -20.18 84.40 127.40
CA GLU A 351 -19.72 85.73 127.79
C GLU A 351 -20.30 86.08 129.16
N GLN A 352 -21.58 85.75 129.39
CA GLN A 352 -22.15 85.71 130.74
C GLN A 352 -21.37 84.70 131.61
N LEU A 353 -21.16 83.47 131.14
CA LEU A 353 -20.37 82.47 131.87
C LEU A 353 -18.86 82.74 131.87
N SER A 354 -18.27 83.59 131.02
CA SER A 354 -16.84 83.96 131.15
C SER A 354 -16.65 85.17 132.06
N SER A 355 -17.62 86.09 132.11
CA SER A 355 -17.74 87.02 133.25
C SER A 355 -17.88 86.28 134.59
N ALA A 356 -18.44 85.06 134.57
CA ALA A 356 -18.56 84.15 135.72
C ALA A 356 -17.58 82.95 135.74
N ASN A 357 -16.57 82.90 134.85
CA ASN A 357 -15.49 81.88 134.86
C ASN A 357 -14.09 82.47 134.61
N HIS A 358 -13.93 83.80 134.51
CA HIS A 358 -12.69 84.45 134.94
C HIS A 358 -12.47 84.33 136.47
N SER A 359 -13.46 83.76 137.18
CA SER A 359 -13.36 83.16 138.51
C SER A 359 -12.98 81.67 138.53
N LEU A 360 -12.95 80.92 137.40
CA LEU A 360 -12.57 79.50 137.40
C LEU A 360 -11.94 78.95 136.07
N GLN A 361 -10.62 78.81 136.16
CA GLN A 361 -9.63 78.02 135.40
C GLN A 361 -9.99 76.83 134.46
N LEU A 362 -9.16 76.72 133.39
CA LEU A 362 -8.45 75.53 132.82
C LEU A 362 -9.11 74.50 131.84
N ALA A 363 -8.23 73.97 130.94
CA ALA A 363 -8.30 72.77 130.05
C ALA A 363 -9.38 72.72 128.92
N SER A 364 -9.15 72.53 127.60
CA SER A 364 -8.26 71.69 126.73
C SER A 364 -8.75 70.24 126.45
N GLN A 365 -8.64 69.58 125.28
CA GLN A 365 -8.26 69.90 123.88
C GLN A 365 -8.48 68.66 122.93
N ILE A 366 -9.07 68.84 121.72
CA ILE A 366 -8.79 68.13 120.41
C ILE A 366 -9.00 66.54 120.44
N GLN A 367 -8.62 65.57 119.55
CA GLN A 367 -7.79 65.43 118.33
C GLN A 367 -8.01 64.15 117.43
N LYS A 368 -8.26 64.34 116.11
CA LYS A 368 -7.93 63.54 114.86
C LYS A 368 -8.41 62.08 114.53
N ALA A 369 -8.58 61.93 113.20
CA ALA A 369 -8.45 60.82 112.19
C ALA A 369 -7.18 59.89 112.30
N PRO A 370 -6.67 59.09 111.29
CA PRO A 370 -7.09 58.81 109.88
C PRO A 370 -6.90 57.37 109.26
N ASP A 371 -7.51 57.14 108.08
CA ASP A 371 -7.03 56.57 106.77
C ASP A 371 -6.15 55.28 106.56
N VAL A 372 -6.13 54.81 105.29
CA VAL A 372 -5.14 54.02 104.48
C VAL A 372 -5.41 52.53 104.20
N ALA A 373 -5.60 52.17 102.90
CA ALA A 373 -5.14 50.92 102.25
C ALA A 373 -5.38 50.89 100.70
N ILE A 374 -4.36 51.13 99.86
CA ILE A 374 -4.41 50.86 98.40
C ILE A 374 -3.04 50.36 97.89
N GLU A 375 -2.84 49.04 97.78
CA GLU A 375 -1.60 48.47 97.18
C GLU A 375 -1.76 47.09 96.50
N VAL A 376 -2.93 46.43 96.64
CA VAL A 376 -3.08 45.00 96.26
C VAL A 376 -3.40 44.77 94.77
N LEU A 377 -4.02 45.74 94.08
CA LEU A 377 -4.64 45.53 92.76
C LEU A 377 -3.66 45.47 91.58
N THR A 378 -2.46 46.04 91.69
CA THR A 378 -1.50 46.13 90.58
C THR A 378 -0.77 44.83 90.28
N ARG A 379 -0.69 43.90 91.24
CA ARG A 379 0.09 42.67 91.11
C ARG A 379 -0.60 41.58 90.26
N SER A 380 -1.90 41.42 90.39
CA SER A 380 -2.64 40.33 89.72
C SER A 380 -2.73 40.47 88.20
N SER A 381 -2.63 41.69 87.67
CA SER A 381 -2.79 41.93 86.22
C SER A 381 -1.64 41.36 85.38
N LEU A 382 -0.42 41.35 85.92
CA LEU A 382 0.79 40.95 85.18
C LEU A 382 0.95 39.42 85.10
N GLU A 383 0.50 38.70 86.12
CA GLU A 383 0.58 37.23 86.19
C GLU A 383 -0.34 36.56 85.13
N VAL A 384 -1.47 37.20 84.79
CA VAL A 384 -2.41 36.72 83.76
C VAL A 384 -1.87 36.91 82.33
N GLU A 385 -1.18 38.03 82.06
CA GLU A 385 -0.63 38.33 80.74
C GLU A 385 0.55 37.42 80.38
N LEU A 386 1.43 37.13 81.36
CA LEU A 386 2.53 36.16 81.21
C LEU A 386 1.99 34.78 80.77
N ALA A 387 1.00 34.26 81.51
CA ALA A 387 0.37 32.97 81.23
C ALA A 387 -0.38 32.93 79.89
N ALA A 388 -0.73 34.08 79.29
CA ALA A 388 -1.27 34.15 77.94
C ALA A 388 -0.17 34.01 76.87
N LYS A 389 0.97 34.68 77.06
CA LYS A 389 2.12 34.60 76.14
C LYS A 389 2.78 33.24 76.13
N GLU A 390 2.83 32.52 77.25
CA GLU A 390 3.32 31.14 77.30
C GLU A 390 2.47 30.17 76.44
N ARG A 391 1.15 30.35 76.43
CA ARG A 391 0.23 29.57 75.57
C ARG A 391 0.38 29.92 74.08
N GLU A 392 0.61 31.18 73.75
CA GLU A 392 0.90 31.63 72.38
C GLU A 392 2.20 31.01 71.85
N ILE A 393 3.26 30.97 72.67
CA ILE A 393 4.53 30.31 72.34
C ILE A 393 4.34 28.81 72.12
N ALA A 394 3.57 28.12 72.98
CA ALA A 394 3.29 26.70 72.82
C ALA A 394 2.58 26.39 71.49
N GLN A 395 1.57 27.18 71.12
CA GLN A 395 0.85 27.00 69.86
C GLN A 395 1.74 27.25 68.63
N LEU A 396 2.60 28.27 68.67
CA LEU A 396 3.54 28.57 67.59
C LEU A 396 4.59 27.45 67.40
N VAL A 397 5.05 26.81 68.49
CA VAL A 397 5.96 25.66 68.41
C VAL A 397 5.28 24.45 67.76
N GLU A 398 4.02 24.16 68.12
CA GLU A 398 3.25 23.06 67.54
C GLU A 398 2.94 23.29 66.06
N ASP A 399 2.61 24.53 65.68
CA ASP A 399 2.41 24.95 64.29
C ASP A 399 3.69 24.82 63.45
N VAL A 400 4.85 25.22 63.99
CA VAL A 400 6.15 25.04 63.32
C VAL A 400 6.46 23.56 63.12
N GLN A 401 6.22 22.70 64.11
CA GLN A 401 6.42 21.24 63.97
C GLN A 401 5.48 20.64 62.92
N ARG A 402 4.20 21.03 62.90
CA ARG A 402 3.22 20.60 61.89
C ARG A 402 3.63 21.03 60.47
N LEU A 403 4.10 22.26 60.31
CA LEU A 403 4.60 22.78 59.03
C LEU A 403 5.88 22.06 58.58
N GLN A 404 6.82 21.80 59.49
CA GLN A 404 8.04 21.04 59.20
C GLN A 404 7.70 19.61 58.73
N ALA A 405 6.82 18.90 59.44
CA ALA A 405 6.37 17.55 59.05
C ALA A 405 5.70 17.54 57.66
N SER A 406 4.86 18.54 57.35
CA SER A 406 4.25 18.69 56.02
C SER A 406 5.28 18.96 54.94
N LEU A 407 6.32 19.76 55.22
CA LEU A 407 7.38 20.11 54.27
C LEU A 407 8.30 18.91 53.99
N THR A 408 8.64 18.12 55.02
CA THR A 408 9.39 16.86 54.86
C THR A 408 8.59 15.86 54.01
N LYS A 409 7.31 15.63 54.31
CA LYS A 409 6.44 14.75 53.52
C LYS A 409 6.30 15.20 52.06
N LEU A 410 6.25 16.51 51.80
CA LEU A 410 6.22 17.05 50.44
C LEU A 410 7.55 16.80 49.69
N ARG A 411 8.70 16.89 50.37
CA ARG A 411 10.03 16.55 49.81
C ARG A 411 10.17 15.06 49.52
N GLU A 412 9.69 14.19 50.41
CA GLU A 412 9.71 12.74 50.21
C GLU A 412 8.83 12.33 49.03
N ASN A 413 7.61 12.88 48.96
CA ASN A 413 6.70 12.66 47.83
C ASN A 413 7.34 13.12 46.50
N SER A 414 7.88 14.34 46.43
CA SER A 414 8.46 14.85 45.19
C SER A 414 9.74 14.11 44.79
N ALA A 415 10.61 13.75 45.74
CA ALA A 415 11.78 12.90 45.47
C ALA A 415 11.38 11.51 44.93
N SER A 416 10.33 10.89 45.49
CA SER A 416 9.82 9.60 45.01
C SER A 416 9.24 9.71 43.58
N GLN A 417 8.55 10.80 43.28
CA GLN A 417 7.97 11.05 41.96
C GLN A 417 9.05 11.35 40.90
N ILE A 418 10.09 12.12 41.26
CA ILE A 418 11.27 12.35 40.42
C ILE A 418 11.95 11.00 40.11
N SER A 419 12.24 10.19 41.13
CA SER A 419 12.90 8.89 40.95
C SER A 419 12.08 7.93 40.07
N GLN A 420 10.76 7.91 40.21
CA GLN A 420 9.88 7.13 39.31
C GLN A 420 9.92 7.63 37.87
N LEU A 421 9.91 8.95 37.64
CA LEU A 421 10.00 9.54 36.30
C LEU A 421 11.37 9.29 35.66
N GLU A 422 12.46 9.40 36.43
CA GLU A 422 13.82 9.05 36.00
C GLU A 422 13.92 7.56 35.63
N GLN A 423 13.34 6.66 36.44
CA GLN A 423 13.33 5.23 36.15
C GLN A 423 12.54 4.93 34.86
N GLN A 424 11.38 5.56 34.66
CA GLN A 424 10.59 5.42 33.43
C GLN A 424 11.33 5.98 32.21
N LEU A 425 11.98 7.14 32.32
CA LEU A 425 12.75 7.77 31.25
C LEU A 425 13.97 6.92 30.86
N ASN A 426 14.67 6.36 31.85
CA ASN A 426 15.76 5.41 31.62
C ASN A 426 15.28 4.11 30.96
N ALA A 427 14.13 3.56 31.39
CA ALA A 427 13.52 2.39 30.75
C ALA A 427 13.14 2.68 29.28
N LYS A 428 12.50 3.83 29.00
CA LYS A 428 12.17 4.26 27.64
C LYS A 428 13.41 4.45 26.77
N ASN A 429 14.45 5.11 27.28
CA ASN A 429 15.73 5.28 26.58
C ASN A 429 16.42 3.94 26.30
N SER A 430 16.33 2.96 27.19
CA SER A 430 16.87 1.61 26.93
C SER A 430 16.11 0.89 25.81
N THR A 431 14.77 1.00 25.78
CA THR A 431 13.96 0.43 24.69
C THR A 431 14.18 1.14 23.35
N LEU A 432 14.40 2.47 23.36
CA LEU A 432 14.76 3.22 22.16
C LEU A 432 16.09 2.72 21.57
N LYS A 433 17.14 2.65 22.39
CA LYS A 433 18.46 2.13 21.95
C LYS A 433 18.38 0.71 21.39
N GLN A 434 17.59 -0.17 21.99
CA GLN A 434 17.38 -1.53 21.47
C GLN A 434 16.63 -1.56 20.12
N LEU A 435 15.76 -0.58 19.85
CA LEU A 435 15.07 -0.45 18.56
C LEU A 435 15.97 0.21 17.51
N GLU A 436 16.75 1.22 17.87
CA GLU A 436 17.77 1.85 17.04
C GLU A 436 18.85 0.85 16.62
N GLU A 437 19.33 0.01 17.54
CA GLU A 437 20.33 -1.03 17.28
C GLU A 437 19.77 -2.13 16.37
N LYS A 438 18.51 -2.55 16.57
CA LYS A 438 17.82 -3.49 15.66
C LYS A 438 17.63 -2.91 14.26
N LEU A 439 17.22 -1.64 14.16
CA LEU A 439 17.03 -0.95 12.88
C LEU A 439 18.36 -0.80 12.13
N LYS A 440 19.44 -0.45 12.85
CA LYS A 440 20.79 -0.38 12.30
C LYS A 440 21.33 -1.76 11.90
N GLY A 441 21.00 -2.81 12.64
CA GLY A 441 21.25 -4.21 12.29
C GLY A 441 20.36 -4.77 11.18
N GLN A 442 19.53 -3.93 10.55
CA GLN A 442 18.71 -4.24 9.37
C GLN A 442 19.01 -3.27 8.20
N ALA A 443 20.09 -2.48 8.29
CA ALA A 443 20.43 -1.48 7.27
C ALA A 443 20.79 -2.08 5.91
N ASP A 444 21.21 -3.35 5.89
CA ASP A 444 21.51 -4.17 4.71
C ASP A 444 20.27 -4.81 4.06
N TYR A 445 19.09 -4.74 4.70
CA TYR A 445 17.87 -5.42 4.25
C TYR A 445 17.49 -5.10 2.80
N GLU A 446 17.60 -3.84 2.37
CA GLU A 446 17.28 -3.46 0.98
C GLU A 446 18.32 -3.96 -0.02
N ASP A 447 19.56 -4.18 0.37
CA ASP A 447 20.60 -4.74 -0.51
C ASP A 447 20.47 -6.27 -0.60
N VAL A 448 20.28 -6.96 0.53
CA VAL A 448 19.94 -8.40 0.57
C VAL A 448 18.66 -8.67 -0.25
N LYS A 449 17.66 -7.78 -0.18
CA LYS A 449 16.42 -7.85 -0.97
C LYS A 449 16.67 -7.65 -2.47
N LYS A 450 17.58 -6.75 -2.89
CA LYS A 450 17.99 -6.59 -4.30
C LYS A 450 18.76 -7.81 -4.79
N GLU A 451 19.70 -8.32 -4.01
CA GLU A 451 20.46 -9.54 -4.32
C GLU A 451 19.52 -10.74 -4.46
N LEU A 452 18.63 -10.97 -3.49
CA LEU A 452 17.65 -12.06 -3.54
C LEU A 452 16.66 -11.90 -4.70
N THR A 453 16.26 -10.67 -5.05
CA THR A 453 15.45 -10.41 -6.26
C THR A 453 16.24 -10.70 -7.54
N THR A 454 17.53 -10.38 -7.56
CA THR A 454 18.42 -10.62 -8.71
C THR A 454 18.67 -12.12 -8.90
N LEU A 455 19.03 -12.83 -7.82
CA LEU A 455 19.14 -14.29 -7.80
C LEU A 455 17.82 -14.95 -8.20
N LYS A 456 16.68 -14.49 -7.69
CA LYS A 456 15.35 -14.96 -8.10
C LYS A 456 15.12 -14.76 -9.61
N SER A 457 15.47 -13.60 -10.16
CA SER A 457 15.34 -13.34 -11.59
C SER A 457 16.35 -14.10 -12.45
N MET A 458 17.54 -14.43 -11.95
CA MET A 458 18.56 -15.19 -12.68
C MET A 458 18.30 -16.69 -12.64
N GLU A 459 17.85 -17.21 -11.49
CA GLU A 459 17.67 -18.64 -11.28
C GLU A 459 16.29 -19.16 -11.73
N PHE A 460 15.28 -18.29 -11.75
CA PHE A 460 13.91 -18.55 -12.20
C PHE A 460 13.48 -17.63 -13.37
N ALA A 461 14.44 -17.13 -14.16
CA ALA A 461 14.12 -16.57 -15.47
C ALA A 461 13.40 -17.63 -16.32
N PRO A 462 12.30 -17.31 -17.01
CA PRO A 462 11.74 -18.20 -18.01
C PRO A 462 12.69 -18.27 -19.21
N SER A 463 13.14 -19.48 -19.55
CA SER A 463 13.87 -19.72 -20.80
C SER A 463 12.88 -19.59 -21.96
N GLU A 464 12.93 -18.47 -22.67
CA GLU A 464 12.01 -18.07 -23.75
C GLU A 464 10.53 -17.92 -23.32
N GLY A 465 10.01 -16.68 -23.34
CA GLY A 465 8.59 -16.43 -23.66
C GLY A 465 7.60 -16.03 -22.56
N ALA A 466 7.93 -16.03 -21.26
CA ALA A 466 6.97 -15.62 -20.20
C ALA A 466 7.26 -14.22 -19.60
N GLY A 467 6.23 -13.37 -19.53
CA GLY A 467 6.36 -11.97 -19.11
C GLY A 467 6.18 -11.73 -17.61
N THR A 468 7.23 -11.20 -16.96
CA THR A 468 7.23 -10.26 -15.80
C THR A 468 6.52 -10.62 -14.47
N GLN A 469 5.58 -11.56 -14.40
CA GLN A 469 4.72 -11.75 -13.22
C GLN A 469 5.28 -12.65 -12.10
N ASP A 470 6.18 -13.59 -12.41
CA ASP A 470 6.72 -14.55 -11.43
C ASP A 470 7.59 -13.92 -10.33
N SER A 471 7.92 -12.63 -10.47
CA SER A 471 8.45 -11.80 -9.37
C SER A 471 7.59 -11.85 -8.09
N THR A 472 6.29 -12.15 -8.21
CA THR A 472 5.33 -12.17 -7.09
C THR A 472 5.21 -13.52 -6.36
N LYS A 473 5.59 -14.65 -6.97
CA LYS A 473 5.47 -15.98 -6.32
C LYS A 473 6.42 -16.13 -5.11
N PRO A 474 6.04 -16.87 -4.04
CA PRO A 474 6.97 -17.23 -2.97
C PRO A 474 8.16 -18.05 -3.49
N LEU A 475 9.32 -17.91 -2.87
CA LEU A 475 10.54 -18.62 -3.29
C LEU A 475 10.38 -20.16 -3.21
N GLU A 476 9.66 -20.67 -2.19
CA GLU A 476 9.33 -22.09 -2.06
C GLU A 476 8.51 -22.62 -3.25
N VAL A 477 7.57 -21.82 -3.79
CA VAL A 477 6.74 -22.22 -4.94
C VAL A 477 7.59 -22.33 -6.20
N LEU A 478 8.46 -21.34 -6.46
CA LEU A 478 9.37 -21.36 -7.60
C LEU A 478 10.40 -22.50 -7.50
N LEU A 479 10.92 -22.76 -6.30
CA LEU A 479 11.80 -23.91 -6.03
C LEU A 479 11.09 -25.25 -6.31
N LEU A 480 9.83 -25.40 -5.90
CA LEU A 480 9.03 -26.59 -6.18
C LEU A 480 8.69 -26.75 -7.67
N GLU A 481 8.31 -25.67 -8.35
CA GLU A 481 8.06 -25.65 -9.80
C GLU A 481 9.32 -26.05 -10.58
N LYS A 482 10.48 -25.45 -10.25
CA LYS A 482 11.78 -25.79 -10.85
C LYS A 482 12.22 -27.22 -10.53
N ASN A 483 12.03 -27.69 -9.30
CA ASN A 483 12.36 -29.06 -8.92
C ASN A 483 11.50 -30.08 -9.70
N ARG A 484 10.19 -29.81 -9.86
CA ARG A 484 9.29 -30.64 -10.68
C ARG A 484 9.70 -30.64 -12.16
N SER A 485 10.14 -29.49 -12.68
CA SER A 485 10.68 -29.38 -14.05
C SER A 485 11.93 -30.25 -14.22
N LEU A 486 12.94 -30.09 -13.35
CA LEU A 486 14.18 -30.88 -13.36
C LEU A 486 13.96 -32.38 -13.14
N GLN A 487 12.94 -32.77 -12.36
CA GLN A 487 12.51 -34.17 -12.25
C GLN A 487 11.93 -34.71 -13.57
N SER A 488 11.09 -33.91 -14.25
CA SER A 488 10.53 -34.30 -15.55
C SER A 488 11.61 -34.39 -16.64
N GLU A 489 12.55 -33.45 -16.68
CA GLU A 489 13.71 -33.48 -17.57
C GLU A 489 14.60 -34.70 -17.28
N ASN A 490 14.84 -35.03 -16.01
CA ASN A 490 15.53 -36.27 -15.62
C ASN A 490 14.80 -37.52 -16.10
N ALA A 491 13.47 -37.55 -16.07
CA ALA A 491 12.70 -38.68 -16.59
C ALA A 491 12.87 -38.79 -18.11
N THR A 492 12.74 -37.68 -18.85
CA THR A 492 12.96 -37.64 -20.30
C THR A 492 14.37 -38.06 -20.69
N LEU A 493 15.40 -37.55 -20.00
CA LEU A 493 16.80 -37.92 -20.23
C LEU A 493 17.08 -39.40 -19.91
N ARG A 494 16.42 -39.97 -18.89
CA ARG A 494 16.51 -41.41 -18.59
C ARG A 494 15.88 -42.26 -19.70
N ILE A 495 14.73 -41.85 -20.22
CA ILE A 495 14.06 -42.51 -21.36
C ILE A 495 15.00 -42.48 -22.58
N SER A 496 15.44 -41.29 -23.00
CA SER A 496 16.38 -41.13 -24.13
C SER A 496 17.68 -41.93 -23.97
N ASN A 497 18.24 -41.99 -22.75
CA ASN A 497 19.43 -42.79 -22.48
C ASN A 497 19.14 -44.30 -22.51
N SER A 498 17.96 -44.74 -22.06
CA SER A 498 17.53 -46.14 -22.20
C SER A 498 17.24 -46.52 -23.65
N ASP A 499 16.73 -45.61 -24.49
CA ASP A 499 16.51 -45.84 -25.92
C ASP A 499 17.85 -45.93 -26.68
N LEU A 500 18.81 -45.06 -26.36
CA LEU A 500 20.16 -45.11 -26.91
C LEU A 500 20.91 -46.38 -26.47
N SER A 501 20.83 -46.74 -25.19
CA SER A 501 21.43 -47.97 -24.66
C SER A 501 20.76 -49.23 -25.23
N GLY A 502 19.43 -49.21 -25.38
CA GLY A 502 18.66 -50.28 -26.01
C GLY A 502 19.03 -50.46 -27.49
N ARG A 503 19.17 -49.36 -28.25
CA ARG A 503 19.70 -49.39 -29.62
C ARG A 503 21.11 -49.97 -29.70
N ALA A 504 22.00 -49.62 -28.76
CA ALA A 504 23.36 -50.16 -28.71
C ALA A 504 23.39 -51.68 -28.43
N LEU A 505 22.47 -52.17 -27.59
CA LEU A 505 22.33 -53.61 -27.31
C LEU A 505 21.68 -54.38 -28.47
N CYS A 506 20.61 -53.84 -29.07
CA CYS A 506 19.94 -54.49 -30.21
C CYS A 506 20.80 -54.51 -31.48
N GLY A 507 21.79 -53.61 -31.62
CA GLY A 507 22.74 -53.61 -32.73
C GLY A 507 23.81 -54.71 -32.69
N ALA A 508 23.81 -55.57 -31.67
CA ALA A 508 24.84 -56.60 -31.44
C ALA A 508 24.33 -58.05 -31.62
N ALA A 509 23.11 -58.25 -32.10
CA ALA A 509 22.45 -59.55 -32.20
C ALA A 509 22.14 -59.96 -33.65
N ASP A 510 23.17 -60.39 -34.40
CA ASP A 510 23.01 -61.07 -35.69
C ASP A 510 22.68 -62.57 -35.48
N PRO A 511 21.48 -63.05 -35.84
CA PRO A 511 21.12 -64.46 -35.74
C PRO A 511 21.47 -65.18 -37.05
N SER A 512 22.74 -65.57 -37.22
CA SER A 512 23.16 -66.40 -38.36
C SER A 512 22.69 -67.85 -38.16
N HIS A 513 21.70 -68.31 -38.92
CA HIS A 513 21.28 -69.71 -38.94
C HIS A 513 20.72 -70.18 -40.29
#